data_AF-A0A649Z5V9-F1
#
_entry.id   AF-A0A649Z5V9-F1
#
_cell.length_a   1.000
_cell.length_b   1.000
_cell.length_c   1.000
_cell.angle_alpha   90.00
_cell.angle_beta   90.00
_cell.angle_gamma   90.00
#
_symmetry.space_group_name_H-M   'P 1'
#
loop_
_entity.id
_entity.type
_entity.pdbx_description
1 polymer ?
#
loop_
_entity_poly.entity_id
_entity_poly.type
_entity_poly.pdbx_seq_one_letter_code
_entity_poly.pdbx_strand_id
1 'polypeptide(L)'
;AAGYDAHEVDFTKRKVGCTRLFESDIVMGASEKLKGMIKEADQSFDSKVMFVVGTCAADIIGEDIAGLCNQLQPDIKAKLVPLLAGGFRGNAYDGLEMGLEALLPFIKKRQTKRRGRKPRIVNIIAPQANLNPTWWADLQWVTHTLKSLRIRVQTILSHNTSFEELEQAGEATANIVLSHDVGYKFARKMQETHNIPLILDDIPLPIGVNNTTRWLKALAAHFKIEEKVEPLIKQGEEMVVDTLRKRALMIIPRYRNCRIAVSADGTLGIGLVRMLFEELEMIPEVLLFRSAMPDSRAILERELDSLGLAPRVAFSADGYQIKQTLEELDVDAVIGSAWEKY
;
A
#
# COMPACT_ATOMS: atom_id res chain seq x y z
N ALA A 1 26.19 -22.77 -18.06
CA ALA A 1 26.35 -21.53 -18.84
C ALA A 1 25.66 -20.41 -18.08
N ALA A 2 26.39 -19.35 -17.74
CA ALA A 2 25.84 -18.21 -17.02
C ALA A 2 24.82 -17.49 -17.93
N GLY A 3 23.54 -17.50 -17.55
CA GLY A 3 22.57 -16.60 -18.14
C GLY A 3 23.00 -15.18 -17.80
N TYR A 4 23.45 -14.43 -18.79
CA TYR A 4 23.78 -13.03 -18.63
C TYR A 4 22.47 -12.24 -18.50
N ASP A 5 21.97 -12.10 -17.27
CA ASP A 5 21.28 -10.86 -16.88
C ASP A 5 22.36 -9.85 -16.51
N ALA A 6 23.14 -9.45 -17.51
CA ALA A 6 24.04 -8.31 -17.41
C ALA A 6 23.20 -7.05 -17.62
N HIS A 7 22.33 -6.74 -16.65
CA HIS A 7 21.82 -5.39 -16.52
C HIS A 7 23.02 -4.48 -16.16
N GLU A 8 23.69 -3.94 -17.18
CA GLU A 8 24.84 -3.01 -17.01
C GLU A 8 24.47 -1.77 -16.20
N VAL A 9 23.17 -1.47 -16.12
CA VAL A 9 22.60 -0.43 -15.26
C VAL A 9 21.48 -1.03 -14.42
N ASP A 10 21.70 -1.15 -13.11
CA ASP A 10 20.65 -1.51 -12.16
C ASP A 10 19.74 -0.30 -11.90
N PHE A 11 18.66 -0.19 -12.68
CA PHE A 11 17.61 0.81 -12.47
C PHE A 11 16.82 0.58 -11.17
N THR A 12 16.91 -0.60 -10.57
CA THR A 12 16.17 -0.94 -9.36
C THR A 12 16.90 -0.46 -8.10
N LYS A 13 18.24 -0.30 -8.17
CA LYS A 13 19.13 -0.04 -7.02
C LYS A 13 18.90 -1.05 -5.87
N ARG A 14 18.44 -2.26 -6.18
CA ARG A 14 18.06 -3.25 -5.18
C ARG A 14 19.25 -4.16 -4.90
N LYS A 15 19.57 -4.32 -3.61
CA LYS A 15 20.56 -5.28 -3.14
C LYS A 15 19.87 -6.64 -2.91
N VAL A 16 19.80 -7.47 -3.94
CA VAL A 16 19.14 -8.78 -3.89
C VAL A 16 20.14 -9.90 -4.18
N GLY A 17 20.25 -10.86 -3.26
CA GLY A 17 20.94 -12.12 -3.48
C GLY A 17 19.95 -13.24 -3.79
N CYS A 18 20.34 -14.18 -4.65
CA CYS A 18 19.55 -15.37 -4.97
C CYS A 18 20.45 -16.61 -4.92
N THR A 19 20.01 -17.63 -4.18
CA THR A 19 20.71 -18.92 -4.07
C THR A 19 20.74 -19.72 -5.36
N ARG A 20 19.90 -19.35 -6.34
CA ARG A 20 19.75 -20.02 -7.64
C ARG A 20 19.59 -21.53 -7.45
N LEU A 21 18.52 -21.93 -6.75
CA LEU A 21 18.24 -23.34 -6.51
C LEU A 21 17.99 -24.07 -7.82
N PHE A 22 18.62 -25.24 -7.96
CA PHE A 22 18.44 -26.20 -9.04
C PHE A 22 17.83 -27.50 -8.51
N GLU A 23 17.45 -28.41 -9.42
CA GLU A 23 16.84 -29.70 -9.08
C GLU A 23 17.68 -30.50 -8.07
N SER A 24 19.01 -30.47 -8.17
CA SER A 24 19.89 -31.14 -7.20
C SER A 24 19.73 -30.61 -5.78
N ASP A 25 19.44 -29.31 -5.60
CA ASP A 25 19.25 -28.70 -4.29
C ASP A 25 17.89 -29.04 -3.69
N ILE A 26 16.91 -29.36 -4.55
CA ILE A 26 15.61 -29.88 -4.11
C ILE A 26 15.80 -31.27 -3.49
N VAL A 27 16.70 -32.08 -4.04
CA VAL A 27 16.98 -33.45 -3.55
C VAL A 27 17.91 -33.43 -2.33
N MET A 28 18.97 -32.64 -2.37
CA MET A 28 20.06 -32.66 -1.38
C MET A 28 19.90 -31.61 -0.26
N GLY A 29 18.94 -30.70 -0.40
CA GLY A 29 18.79 -29.53 0.46
C GLY A 29 19.59 -28.31 -0.02
N ALA A 30 19.14 -27.13 0.39
CA ALA A 30 19.65 -25.83 -0.04
C ALA A 30 20.40 -25.06 1.06
N SER A 31 20.44 -25.58 2.29
CA SER A 31 20.95 -24.87 3.47
C SER A 31 22.39 -24.37 3.34
N GLU A 32 23.34 -25.16 2.83
CA GLU A 32 24.73 -24.72 2.66
C GLU A 32 24.87 -23.62 1.59
N LYS A 33 24.08 -23.69 0.51
CA LYS A 33 24.01 -22.60 -0.48
C LYS A 33 23.47 -21.32 0.16
N LEU A 34 22.39 -21.43 0.92
CA LEU A 34 21.79 -20.28 1.60
C LEU A 34 22.77 -19.62 2.59
N LYS A 35 23.48 -20.44 3.38
CA LYS A 35 24.53 -19.98 4.29
C LYS A 35 25.66 -19.25 3.57
N GLY A 36 26.14 -19.79 2.45
CA GLY A 36 27.15 -19.13 1.61
C GLY A 36 26.68 -17.77 1.11
N MET A 37 25.46 -17.72 0.55
CA MET A 37 24.86 -16.48 0.04
C MET A 37 24.66 -15.43 1.13
N ILE A 38 24.21 -15.81 2.34
CA ILE A 38 24.04 -14.88 3.47
C ILE A 38 25.39 -14.24 3.85
N LYS A 39 26.45 -15.04 3.96
CA LYS A 39 27.79 -14.54 4.30
C LYS A 39 28.33 -13.59 3.22
N GLU A 40 28.19 -13.96 1.96
CA GLU A 40 28.61 -13.13 0.83
C GLU A 40 27.83 -11.81 0.78
N ALA A 41 26.51 -11.87 0.97
CA ALA A 41 25.65 -10.69 0.99
C ALA A 41 25.98 -9.76 2.16
N ASP A 42 26.26 -10.28 3.36
CA ASP A 42 26.65 -9.47 4.53
C ASP A 42 27.95 -8.70 4.27
N GLN A 43 28.94 -9.37 3.65
CA GLN A 43 30.23 -8.77 3.30
C GLN A 43 30.13 -7.76 2.16
N SER A 44 29.28 -8.03 1.16
CA SER A 44 29.21 -7.24 -0.07
C SER A 44 28.27 -6.05 0.03
N PHE A 45 27.15 -6.21 0.74
CA PHE A 45 26.10 -5.20 0.79
C PHE A 45 26.18 -4.26 1.99
N ASP A 46 26.89 -4.64 3.06
CA ASP A 46 27.04 -3.88 4.31
C ASP A 46 25.71 -3.30 4.81
N SER A 47 24.72 -4.18 4.97
CA SER A 47 23.34 -3.81 5.29
C SER A 47 23.05 -4.00 6.78
N LYS A 48 22.19 -3.15 7.36
CA LYS A 48 21.78 -3.27 8.77
C LYS A 48 20.82 -4.41 9.03
N VAL A 49 20.00 -4.75 8.02
CA VAL A 49 18.98 -5.80 8.07
C VAL A 49 19.04 -6.57 6.76
N MET A 50 18.86 -7.88 6.84
CA MET A 50 18.76 -8.77 5.69
C MET A 50 17.51 -9.63 5.84
N PHE A 51 16.57 -9.45 4.92
CA PHE A 51 15.38 -10.29 4.81
C PHE A 51 15.72 -11.53 4.00
N VAL A 52 15.57 -12.70 4.62
CA VAL A 52 15.86 -14.00 4.01
C VAL A 52 14.54 -14.63 3.60
N VAL A 53 14.21 -14.54 2.31
CA VAL A 53 12.90 -14.93 1.79
C VAL A 53 12.94 -16.32 1.16
N GLY A 54 12.24 -17.27 1.76
CA GLY A 54 11.94 -18.57 1.18
C GLY A 54 10.78 -18.49 0.20
N THR A 55 10.99 -18.94 -1.03
CA THR A 55 9.97 -18.99 -2.09
C THR A 55 9.41 -20.42 -2.23
N CYS A 56 8.59 -20.68 -3.26
CA CYS A 56 7.86 -21.94 -3.44
C CYS A 56 8.72 -23.20 -3.28
N ALA A 57 9.89 -23.26 -3.92
CA ALA A 57 10.73 -24.46 -3.89
C ALA A 57 11.30 -24.75 -2.49
N ALA A 58 11.89 -23.73 -1.86
CA ALA A 58 12.46 -23.83 -0.50
C ALA A 58 11.38 -24.18 0.54
N ASP A 59 10.17 -23.66 0.32
CA ASP A 59 9.03 -23.91 1.18
C ASP A 59 8.47 -25.33 1.03
N ILE A 60 8.38 -25.85 -0.21
CA ILE A 60 7.93 -27.23 -0.47
C ILE A 60 8.87 -28.27 0.14
N ILE A 61 10.18 -28.08 -0.01
CA ILE A 61 11.17 -29.03 0.56
C ILE A 61 11.36 -28.85 2.07
N GLY A 62 10.74 -27.83 2.66
CA GLY A 62 10.76 -27.60 4.10
C GLY A 62 12.11 -27.13 4.64
N GLU A 63 12.82 -26.26 3.91
CA GLU A 63 14.05 -25.65 4.44
C GLU A 63 13.77 -24.87 5.73
N ASP A 64 14.51 -25.18 6.80
CA ASP A 64 14.42 -24.46 8.07
C ASP A 64 15.21 -23.14 8.00
N ILE A 65 14.65 -22.19 7.24
CA ILE A 65 15.25 -20.85 7.06
C ILE A 65 15.37 -20.12 8.41
N ALA A 66 14.40 -20.29 9.30
CA ALA A 66 14.40 -19.64 10.60
C ALA A 66 15.51 -20.20 11.50
N GLY A 67 15.63 -21.52 11.59
CA GLY A 67 16.71 -22.20 12.31
C GLY A 67 18.08 -21.82 11.77
N LEU A 68 18.26 -21.81 10.44
CA LEU A 68 19.51 -21.41 9.81
C LEU A 68 19.85 -19.94 10.11
N CYS A 69 18.89 -19.02 10.02
CA CYS A 69 19.11 -17.62 10.38
C CYS A 69 19.52 -17.46 11.85
N ASN A 70 18.88 -18.19 12.77
CA ASN A 70 19.23 -18.16 14.19
C ASN A 70 20.64 -18.69 14.45
N GLN A 71 21.01 -19.78 13.77
CA GLN A 71 22.36 -20.36 13.86
C GLN A 71 23.44 -19.41 13.34
N LEU A 72 23.18 -18.72 12.22
CA LEU A 72 24.16 -17.84 11.57
C LEU A 72 24.22 -16.44 12.19
N GLN A 73 23.19 -16.01 12.91
CA GLN A 73 23.10 -14.64 13.42
C GLN A 73 24.35 -14.14 14.18
N PRO A 74 25.05 -14.95 15.01
CA PRO A 74 26.27 -14.50 15.70
C PRO A 74 27.43 -14.14 14.76
N ASP A 75 27.48 -14.75 13.57
CA ASP A 75 28.55 -14.56 12.57
C ASP A 75 28.24 -13.46 11.55
N ILE A 76 27.03 -12.89 11.58
CA ILE A 76 26.49 -11.98 10.56
C ILE A 76 26.24 -10.60 11.18
N LYS A 77 26.71 -9.54 10.51
CA LYS A 77 26.53 -8.16 10.99
C LYS A 77 25.09 -7.69 10.84
N ALA A 78 24.46 -7.99 9.70
CA ALA A 78 23.07 -7.66 9.45
C ALA A 78 22.13 -8.42 10.40
N LYS A 79 21.06 -7.78 10.85
CA LYS A 79 19.97 -8.50 11.51
C LYS A 79 19.27 -9.40 10.48
N LEU A 80 19.27 -10.71 10.70
CA LEU A 80 18.60 -11.66 9.82
C LEU A 80 17.11 -11.72 10.17
N VAL A 81 16.27 -11.63 9.13
CA VAL A 81 14.80 -11.69 9.24
C VAL A 81 14.29 -12.78 8.29
N PRO A 82 14.00 -13.99 8.80
CA PRO A 82 13.49 -15.08 7.96
C PRO A 82 12.03 -14.83 7.61
N LEU A 83 11.69 -14.93 6.32
CA LEU A 83 10.33 -14.83 5.79
C LEU A 83 10.05 -16.04 4.90
N LEU A 84 8.96 -16.77 5.19
CA LEU A 84 8.56 -17.93 4.39
C LEU A 84 7.36 -17.55 3.53
N ALA A 85 7.63 -17.19 2.28
CA ALA A 85 6.67 -16.62 1.34
C ALA A 85 6.49 -17.52 0.10
N GLY A 86 6.24 -18.82 0.30
CA GLY A 86 5.84 -19.71 -0.77
C GLY A 86 4.53 -19.23 -1.43
N GLY A 87 4.52 -19.10 -2.75
CA GLY A 87 3.39 -18.53 -3.49
C GLY A 87 2.08 -19.31 -3.40
N PHE A 88 2.09 -20.53 -2.88
CA PHE A 88 0.90 -21.33 -2.59
C PHE A 88 0.28 -21.03 -1.21
N ARG A 89 0.96 -20.27 -0.34
CA ARG A 89 0.45 -19.87 0.99
C ARG A 89 -0.52 -18.70 0.96
N GLY A 90 -0.54 -17.94 -0.13
CA GLY A 90 -1.32 -16.71 -0.25
C GLY A 90 -1.00 -15.98 -1.54
N ASN A 91 -1.32 -14.69 -1.59
CA ASN A 91 -1.09 -13.83 -2.75
C ASN A 91 -0.11 -12.69 -2.44
N ALA A 92 0.03 -11.75 -3.38
CA ALA A 92 0.94 -10.61 -3.22
C ALA A 92 0.60 -9.72 -2.00
N TYR A 93 -0.67 -9.56 -1.66
CA TYR A 93 -1.12 -8.78 -0.50
C TYR A 93 -0.71 -9.45 0.82
N ASP A 94 -0.80 -10.78 0.91
CA ASP A 94 -0.33 -11.54 2.08
C ASP A 94 1.19 -11.38 2.27
N GLY A 95 1.94 -11.41 1.17
CA GLY A 95 3.39 -11.16 1.20
C GLY A 95 3.75 -9.74 1.65
N LEU A 96 3.00 -8.73 1.20
CA LEU A 96 3.18 -7.35 1.64
C LEU A 96 2.86 -7.19 3.14
N GLU A 97 1.78 -7.78 3.62
CA GLU A 97 1.44 -7.76 5.04
C GLU A 97 2.50 -8.48 5.88
N MET A 98 2.99 -9.64 5.44
CA MET A 98 4.10 -10.35 6.09
C MET A 98 5.36 -9.48 6.18
N GLY A 99 5.70 -8.78 5.09
CA GLY A 99 6.82 -7.84 5.05
C GLY A 99 6.65 -6.68 6.05
N LEU A 100 5.45 -6.08 6.11
CA LEU A 100 5.14 -5.02 7.07
C LEU A 100 5.25 -5.52 8.52
N GLU A 101 4.66 -6.68 8.83
CA GLU A 101 4.71 -7.26 10.17
C GLU A 101 6.15 -7.56 10.61
N ALA A 102 7.01 -7.95 9.69
CA ALA A 102 8.43 -8.17 9.94
C ALA A 102 9.18 -6.88 10.32
N LEU A 103 8.62 -5.70 10.03
CA LEU A 103 9.20 -4.42 10.44
C LEU A 103 8.90 -4.07 11.91
N LEU A 104 7.82 -4.59 12.48
CA LEU A 104 7.36 -4.22 13.84
C LEU A 104 8.44 -4.37 14.92
N PRO A 105 9.25 -5.45 14.97
CA PRO A 105 10.24 -5.63 16.03
C PRO A 105 11.33 -4.56 16.05
N PHE A 106 11.55 -3.85 14.94
CA PHE A 106 12.55 -2.79 14.84
C PHE A 106 12.07 -1.46 15.41
N ILE A 107 10.76 -1.27 15.55
CA ILE A 107 10.19 0.00 15.98
C ILE A 107 10.37 0.14 17.49
N LYS A 108 11.05 1.21 17.92
CA LYS A 108 11.30 1.46 19.34
C LYS A 108 10.06 2.08 19.99
N LYS A 109 9.78 1.73 21.24
CA LYS A 109 8.74 2.43 22.01
C LYS A 109 9.17 3.87 22.25
N ARG A 110 8.18 4.76 22.22
CA ARG A 110 8.36 6.19 22.47
C ARG A 110 9.09 6.43 23.79
N GLN A 111 10.22 7.13 23.73
CA GLN A 111 11.10 7.27 24.89
C GLN A 111 10.66 8.37 25.86
N THR A 112 9.85 9.34 25.42
CA THR A 112 9.49 10.50 26.27
C THR A 112 8.00 10.86 26.28
N LYS A 113 7.41 10.91 27.48
CA LYS A 113 6.19 11.67 27.76
C LYS A 113 6.54 13.17 27.73
N ARG A 114 6.62 13.74 26.53
CA ARG A 114 6.85 15.20 26.35
C ARG A 114 5.79 15.98 27.13
N ARG A 115 6.23 16.80 28.10
CA ARG A 115 5.39 17.78 28.79
C ARG A 115 5.12 18.94 27.82
N GLY A 116 3.85 19.25 27.55
CA GLY A 116 3.43 20.31 26.64
C GLY A 116 2.38 19.88 25.61
N ARG A 117 2.16 20.70 24.57
CA ARG A 117 1.21 20.39 23.50
C ARG A 117 1.66 19.14 22.74
N LYS A 118 0.77 18.16 22.58
CA LYS A 118 1.08 16.94 21.81
C LYS A 118 1.55 17.36 20.39
N PRO A 119 2.76 16.96 19.97
CA PRO A 119 3.22 17.27 18.62
C PRO A 119 2.35 16.52 17.61
N ARG A 120 2.11 17.10 16.44
CA ARG A 120 1.34 16.45 15.37
C ARG A 120 2.33 15.71 14.49
N ILE A 121 2.49 14.43 14.77
CA ILE A 121 3.46 13.58 14.10
C ILE A 121 2.73 12.34 13.62
N VAL A 122 2.85 11.99 12.35
CA VAL A 122 2.21 10.81 11.78
C VAL A 122 3.21 9.90 11.11
N ASN A 123 2.98 8.59 11.17
CA ASN A 123 3.54 7.68 10.19
C ASN A 123 2.53 7.52 9.05
N ILE A 124 3.05 7.36 7.84
CA ILE A 124 2.27 6.93 6.68
C ILE A 124 2.63 5.48 6.40
N ILE A 125 1.62 4.62 6.26
CA ILE A 125 1.76 3.22 5.85
C ILE A 125 1.25 3.14 4.41
N ALA A 126 2.17 2.96 3.44
CA ALA A 126 1.86 3.01 2.02
C ALA A 126 2.44 1.78 1.28
N PRO A 127 1.84 0.59 1.45
CA PRO A 127 2.38 -0.67 0.91
C PRO A 127 2.42 -0.71 -0.62
N GLN A 128 1.52 -0.02 -1.32
CA GLN A 128 1.51 0.07 -2.78
C GLN A 128 2.39 1.19 -3.35
N ALA A 129 3.05 2.01 -2.52
CA ALA A 129 3.76 3.21 -2.99
C ALA A 129 4.88 2.94 -4.00
N ASN A 130 5.45 1.73 -4.01
CA ASN A 130 6.48 1.33 -4.96
C ASN A 130 5.97 0.41 -6.09
N LEU A 131 4.67 0.05 -6.08
CA LEU A 131 4.07 -0.87 -7.05
C LEU A 131 3.31 -0.14 -8.16
N ASN A 132 2.83 1.07 -7.87
CA ASN A 132 2.13 1.89 -8.85
C ASN A 132 3.01 3.09 -9.27
N PRO A 133 3.34 3.23 -10.57
CA PRO A 133 4.22 4.28 -11.05
C PRO A 133 3.67 5.70 -10.87
N THR A 134 2.37 5.89 -10.62
CA THR A 134 1.79 7.22 -10.36
C THR A 134 1.76 7.59 -8.88
N TRP A 135 1.99 6.64 -7.97
CA TRP A 135 1.80 6.82 -6.53
C TRP A 135 2.74 7.85 -5.90
N TRP A 136 3.89 8.12 -6.53
CA TRP A 136 4.84 9.12 -6.06
C TRP A 136 4.26 10.54 -5.99
N ALA A 137 3.32 10.87 -6.86
CA ALA A 137 2.69 12.18 -6.96
C ALA A 137 1.59 12.28 -5.90
N ASP A 138 0.82 11.20 -5.71
CA ASP A 138 -0.16 11.08 -4.64
C ASP A 138 0.50 11.20 -3.27
N LEU A 139 1.62 10.49 -3.06
CA LEU A 139 2.39 10.56 -1.82
C LEU A 139 3.02 11.95 -1.61
N GLN A 140 3.53 12.60 -2.66
CA GLN A 140 4.00 13.97 -2.60
C GLN A 140 2.87 14.95 -2.21
N TRP A 141 1.68 14.79 -2.78
CA TRP A 141 0.53 15.61 -2.42
C TRP A 141 0.13 15.40 -0.96
N VAL A 142 0.01 14.15 -0.49
CA VAL A 142 -0.32 13.85 0.92
C VAL A 142 0.72 14.45 1.86
N THR A 143 2.00 14.22 1.61
CA THR A 143 3.09 14.72 2.47
C THR A 143 3.16 16.25 2.48
N HIS A 144 2.96 16.91 1.34
CA HIS A 144 2.92 18.38 1.24
C HIS A 144 1.71 18.96 1.99
N THR A 145 0.54 18.35 1.83
CA THR A 145 -0.70 18.71 2.52
C THR A 145 -0.57 18.58 4.04
N LEU A 146 0.00 17.48 4.54
CA LEU A 146 0.29 17.32 5.96
C LEU A 146 1.27 18.40 6.46
N LYS A 147 2.32 18.69 5.69
CA LYS A 147 3.31 19.71 6.02
C LYS A 147 2.70 21.12 6.10
N SER A 148 1.83 21.50 5.17
CA SER A 148 1.15 22.81 5.18
C SER A 148 0.25 22.98 6.41
N LEU A 149 -0.35 21.89 6.88
CA LEU A 149 -1.13 21.83 8.13
C LEU A 149 -0.28 21.76 9.41
N ARG A 150 1.05 21.83 9.28
CA ARG A 150 2.05 21.67 10.35
C ARG A 150 1.95 20.30 11.05
N ILE A 151 1.63 19.26 10.29
CA ILE A 151 1.71 17.86 10.70
C ILE A 151 3.01 17.30 10.14
N ARG A 152 3.89 16.82 11.02
CA ARG A 152 5.18 16.25 10.62
C ARG A 152 4.98 14.79 10.25
N VAL A 153 5.45 14.38 9.07
CA VAL A 153 5.58 12.96 8.73
C VAL A 153 6.87 12.45 9.38
N GLN A 154 6.75 11.47 10.27
CA GLN A 154 7.90 10.82 10.93
C GLN A 154 8.58 9.83 9.99
N THR A 155 7.79 9.00 9.32
CA THR A 155 8.26 8.10 8.30
C THR A 155 7.12 7.73 7.36
N ILE A 156 7.49 7.32 6.16
CA ILE A 156 6.61 6.68 5.20
C ILE A 156 7.09 5.24 5.11
N LEU A 157 6.44 4.35 5.86
CA LEU A 157 6.77 2.94 5.85
C LEU A 157 6.60 2.40 4.42
N SER A 158 7.50 1.49 4.06
CA SER A 158 7.64 0.90 2.73
C SER A 158 7.96 1.89 1.60
N HIS A 159 8.46 3.10 1.86
CA HIS A 159 8.91 4.02 0.80
C HIS A 159 10.15 4.83 1.22
N ASN A 160 11.33 4.43 0.70
CA ASN A 160 12.62 5.10 0.97
C ASN A 160 12.91 5.33 2.47
N THR A 161 12.42 4.45 3.34
CA THR A 161 12.60 4.53 4.79
C THR A 161 14.02 4.12 5.16
N SER A 162 14.76 5.01 5.83
CA SER A 162 16.01 4.63 6.49
C SER A 162 15.73 3.75 7.72
N PHE A 163 16.71 2.95 8.13
CA PHE A 163 16.58 2.12 9.33
C PHE A 163 16.35 2.98 10.59
N GLU A 164 17.01 4.12 10.69
CA GLU A 164 16.83 5.10 11.76
C GLU A 164 15.40 5.64 11.83
N GLU A 165 14.80 5.97 10.69
CA GLU A 165 13.39 6.42 10.64
C GLU A 165 12.43 5.32 11.06
N LEU A 166 12.70 4.07 10.66
CA LEU A 166 11.93 2.90 11.10
C LEU A 166 12.01 2.73 12.62
N GLU A 167 13.21 2.76 13.20
CA GLU A 167 13.39 2.65 14.64
C GLU A 167 12.63 3.76 15.40
N GLN A 168 12.55 4.96 14.80
CA GLN A 168 11.86 6.11 15.37
C GLN A 168 10.36 6.18 15.04
N ALA A 169 9.80 5.23 14.29
CA ALA A 169 8.38 5.23 13.92
C ALA A 169 7.45 5.23 15.15
N GLY A 170 7.93 4.74 16.30
CA GLY A 170 7.22 4.78 17.58
C GLY A 170 7.07 6.18 18.20
N GLU A 171 7.73 7.20 17.67
CA GLU A 171 7.59 8.60 18.13
C GLU A 171 6.36 9.31 17.53
N ALA A 172 5.68 8.69 16.56
CA ALA A 172 4.47 9.24 15.98
C ALA A 172 3.30 9.29 16.99
N THR A 173 2.31 10.12 16.66
CA THR A 173 1.09 10.32 17.44
C THR A 173 -0.16 9.75 16.77
N ALA A 174 -0.07 9.38 15.50
CA ALA A 174 -1.07 8.62 14.77
C ALA A 174 -0.41 7.90 13.58
N ASN A 175 -1.08 6.88 13.06
CA ASN A 175 -0.75 6.22 11.80
C ASN A 175 -1.87 6.51 10.79
N ILE A 176 -1.49 6.73 9.54
CA ILE A 176 -2.40 6.84 8.39
C ILE A 176 -2.05 5.71 7.43
N VAL A 177 -3.03 4.88 7.09
CA VAL A 177 -2.87 3.85 6.04
C VAL A 177 -3.37 4.43 4.72
N LEU A 178 -2.49 4.50 3.72
CA LEU A 178 -2.84 4.91 2.36
C LEU A 178 -3.09 3.68 1.50
N SER A 179 -4.05 2.85 1.91
CA SER A 179 -4.33 1.55 1.32
C SER A 179 -5.65 1.02 1.85
N HIS A 180 -6.43 0.37 1.01
CA HIS A 180 -7.57 -0.44 1.43
C HIS A 180 -7.29 -1.95 1.29
N ASP A 181 -6.14 -2.36 0.73
CA ASP A 181 -5.82 -3.77 0.49
C ASP A 181 -4.91 -4.39 1.55
N VAL A 182 -4.01 -3.60 2.15
CA VAL A 182 -2.92 -4.05 3.04
C VAL A 182 -2.59 -2.99 4.08
N GLY A 183 -2.13 -3.40 5.26
CA GLY A 183 -1.51 -2.52 6.26
C GLY A 183 -2.37 -2.25 7.49
N TYR A 184 -3.66 -2.60 7.47
CA TYR A 184 -4.55 -2.45 8.63
C TYR A 184 -4.08 -3.31 9.82
N LYS A 185 -3.65 -4.55 9.58
CA LYS A 185 -3.20 -5.45 10.65
C LYS A 185 -1.90 -4.95 11.28
N PHE A 186 -0.93 -4.52 10.47
CA PHE A 186 0.25 -3.79 10.95
C PHE A 186 -0.11 -2.54 11.76
N ALA A 187 -1.02 -1.70 11.28
CA ALA A 187 -1.43 -0.47 11.96
C ALA A 187 -2.14 -0.74 13.30
N ARG A 188 -3.00 -1.75 13.38
CA ARG A 188 -3.66 -2.18 14.62
C ARG A 188 -2.63 -2.71 15.62
N LYS A 189 -1.64 -3.49 15.18
CA LYS A 189 -0.51 -3.90 16.05
C LYS A 189 0.27 -2.71 16.57
N MET A 190 0.54 -1.69 15.73
CA MET A 190 1.16 -0.44 16.19
C MET A 190 0.33 0.29 17.25
N GLN A 191 -1.00 0.26 17.14
CA GLN A 191 -1.89 0.80 18.15
C GLN A 191 -1.79 0.01 19.47
N GLU A 192 -1.78 -1.31 19.42
CA GLU A 192 -1.68 -2.19 20.59
C GLU A 192 -0.32 -2.08 21.30
N THR A 193 0.78 -2.13 20.55
CA THR A 193 2.14 -2.24 21.11
C THR A 193 2.79 -0.90 21.40
N HIS A 194 2.48 0.14 20.60
CA HIS A 194 3.07 1.49 20.71
C HIS A 194 2.09 2.58 21.15
N ASN A 195 0.79 2.27 21.32
CA ASN A 195 -0.26 3.26 21.61
C ASN A 195 -0.37 4.37 20.56
N ILE A 196 -0.17 4.02 19.29
CA ILE A 196 -0.25 4.94 18.15
C ILE A 196 -1.55 4.66 17.40
N PRO A 197 -2.59 5.51 17.55
CA PRO A 197 -3.89 5.25 16.95
C PRO A 197 -3.80 5.24 15.42
N LEU A 198 -4.54 4.33 14.80
CA LEU A 198 -4.87 4.42 13.38
C LEU A 198 -6.00 5.46 13.21
N ILE A 199 -5.85 6.33 12.22
CA ILE A 199 -6.84 7.35 11.89
C ILE A 199 -7.19 7.26 10.40
N LEU A 200 -8.39 7.75 10.04
CA LEU A 200 -8.88 7.82 8.66
C LEU A 200 -9.04 6.43 8.01
N ASP A 201 -9.23 5.39 8.83
CA ASP A 201 -9.35 3.99 8.43
C ASP A 201 -10.76 3.57 8.00
N ASP A 202 -11.75 4.44 8.20
CA ASP A 202 -13.15 4.19 7.93
C ASP A 202 -13.71 5.00 6.75
N ILE A 203 -12.85 5.72 6.04
CA ILE A 203 -13.20 6.55 4.87
C ILE A 203 -12.32 6.21 3.67
N PRO A 204 -12.79 6.46 2.44
CA PRO A 204 -11.97 6.28 1.24
C PRO A 204 -10.76 7.21 1.19
N LEU A 205 -9.77 6.85 0.37
CA LEU A 205 -8.67 7.74 0.02
C LEU A 205 -9.16 9.05 -0.67
N PRO A 206 -8.38 10.15 -0.54
CA PRO A 206 -8.74 11.47 -1.07
C PRO A 206 -8.63 11.52 -2.61
N ILE A 207 -9.59 10.88 -3.30
CA ILE A 207 -9.72 10.87 -4.77
C ILE A 207 -11.03 11.56 -5.14
N GLY A 208 -10.94 12.60 -5.96
CA GLY A 208 -12.07 13.51 -6.23
C GLY A 208 -12.21 14.59 -5.17
N VAL A 209 -12.99 15.62 -5.48
CA VAL A 209 -13.25 16.76 -4.60
C VAL A 209 -13.90 16.31 -3.29
N ASN A 210 -14.94 15.49 -3.35
CA ASN A 210 -15.75 15.17 -2.17
C ASN A 210 -14.99 14.30 -1.17
N ASN A 211 -14.32 13.24 -1.64
CA ASN A 211 -13.50 12.41 -0.74
C ASN A 211 -12.30 13.18 -0.19
N THR A 212 -11.67 14.05 -0.99
CA THR A 212 -10.58 14.91 -0.51
C THR A 212 -11.06 15.81 0.62
N THR A 213 -12.21 16.47 0.47
CA THR A 213 -12.83 17.32 1.49
C THR A 213 -13.15 16.52 2.76
N ARG A 214 -13.75 15.32 2.63
CA ARG A 214 -14.05 14.43 3.77
C ARG A 214 -12.79 14.02 4.53
N TRP A 215 -11.77 13.59 3.79
CA TRP A 215 -10.48 13.16 4.35
C TRP A 215 -9.78 14.30 5.11
N LEU A 216 -9.75 15.49 4.50
CA LEU A 216 -9.19 16.70 5.11
C LEU A 216 -9.95 17.14 6.37
N LYS A 217 -11.29 17.10 6.36
CA LYS A 217 -12.12 17.42 7.53
C LYS A 217 -11.92 16.42 8.66
N ALA A 218 -11.87 15.12 8.36
CA ALA A 218 -11.62 14.08 9.36
C ALA A 218 -10.21 14.22 9.98
N LEU A 219 -9.19 14.49 9.15
CA LEU A 219 -7.84 14.79 9.61
C LEU A 219 -7.83 16.02 10.53
N ALA A 220 -8.55 17.07 10.15
CA ALA A 220 -8.62 18.30 10.91
C ALA A 220 -9.32 18.14 12.26
N ALA A 221 -10.41 17.36 12.31
CA ALA A 221 -11.11 17.01 13.53
C ALA A 221 -10.21 16.24 14.51
N HIS A 222 -9.42 15.29 14.02
CA HIS A 222 -8.47 14.54 14.85
C HIS A 222 -7.41 15.46 15.50
N PHE A 223 -6.86 16.40 14.73
CA PHE A 223 -5.78 17.28 15.20
C PHE A 223 -6.23 18.63 15.76
N LYS A 224 -7.54 18.90 15.77
CA LYS A 224 -8.19 20.16 16.17
C LYS A 224 -7.61 21.34 15.41
N ILE A 225 -7.75 21.30 14.08
CA ILE A 225 -7.24 22.31 13.12
C ILE A 225 -8.25 22.65 12.01
N GLU A 226 -9.53 22.56 12.31
CA GLU A 226 -10.64 22.79 11.39
C GLU A 226 -10.49 24.15 10.66
N GLU A 227 -10.13 25.21 11.39
CA GLU A 227 -9.90 26.55 10.83
C GLU A 227 -8.76 26.62 9.79
N LYS A 228 -7.81 25.69 9.83
CA LYS A 228 -6.67 25.66 8.90
C LYS A 228 -6.95 24.89 7.63
N VAL A 229 -7.92 23.98 7.66
CA VAL A 229 -8.19 23.10 6.53
C VAL A 229 -9.20 23.72 5.56
N GLU A 230 -10.12 24.55 6.06
CA GLU A 230 -11.15 25.18 5.22
C GLU A 230 -10.58 26.01 4.05
N PRO A 231 -9.54 26.86 4.24
CA PRO A 231 -8.94 27.57 3.11
C PRO A 231 -8.26 26.63 2.10
N LEU A 232 -7.68 25.52 2.57
CA LEU A 232 -7.02 24.52 1.72
C LEU A 232 -8.04 23.80 0.83
N ILE A 233 -9.18 23.41 1.41
CA ILE A 233 -10.31 22.78 0.70
C ILE A 233 -10.82 23.73 -0.38
N LYS A 234 -11.15 24.97 0.00
CA LYS A 234 -11.66 25.99 -0.92
C LYS A 234 -10.69 26.24 -2.08
N GLN A 235 -9.40 26.39 -1.79
CA GLN A 235 -8.37 26.59 -2.83
C GLN A 235 -8.29 25.39 -3.79
N GLY A 236 -8.39 24.16 -3.27
CA GLY A 236 -8.39 22.94 -4.08
C GLY A 236 -9.63 22.84 -4.98
N GLU A 237 -10.81 23.11 -4.43
CA GLU A 237 -12.08 23.17 -5.16
C GLU A 237 -12.04 24.20 -6.29
N GLU A 238 -11.57 25.41 -6.01
CA GLU A 238 -11.39 26.47 -7.02
C GLU A 238 -10.42 26.03 -8.12
N MET A 239 -9.28 25.40 -7.77
CA MET A 239 -8.32 24.87 -8.75
C MET A 239 -8.95 23.83 -9.68
N VAL A 240 -9.72 22.89 -9.13
CA VAL A 240 -10.40 21.84 -9.92
C VAL A 240 -11.43 22.47 -10.86
N VAL A 241 -12.28 23.37 -10.35
CA VAL A 241 -13.30 24.06 -11.15
C VAL A 241 -12.65 24.88 -12.27
N ASP A 242 -11.62 25.66 -11.99
CA ASP A 242 -10.94 26.49 -13.00
C ASP A 242 -10.23 25.66 -14.07
N THR A 243 -9.71 24.49 -13.69
CA THR A 243 -9.08 23.55 -14.62
C THR A 243 -10.11 22.89 -15.52
N LEU A 244 -11.19 22.37 -14.95
CA LEU A 244 -12.21 21.62 -15.68
C LEU A 244 -13.13 22.52 -16.50
N ARG A 245 -13.48 23.72 -16.02
CA ARG A 245 -14.38 24.66 -16.71
C ARG A 245 -13.91 24.95 -18.15
N LYS A 246 -12.60 24.99 -18.39
CA LYS A 246 -12.00 25.22 -19.72
C LYS A 246 -12.36 24.16 -20.76
N ARG A 247 -12.73 22.94 -20.32
CA ARG A 247 -13.07 21.81 -21.21
C ARG A 247 -14.46 21.21 -20.93
N ALA A 248 -15.09 21.60 -19.83
CA ALA A 248 -16.33 21.05 -19.30
C ALA A 248 -17.44 20.92 -20.34
N LEU A 249 -17.74 22.00 -21.09
CA LEU A 249 -18.84 22.03 -22.06
C LEU A 249 -18.70 21.00 -23.20
N MET A 250 -17.47 20.59 -23.51
CA MET A 250 -17.22 19.62 -24.59
C MET A 250 -17.15 18.16 -24.11
N ILE A 251 -16.78 17.95 -22.84
CA ILE A 251 -16.48 16.61 -22.31
C ILE A 251 -17.61 16.09 -21.44
N ILE A 252 -18.26 16.93 -20.62
CA ILE A 252 -19.34 16.53 -19.71
C ILE A 252 -20.45 15.74 -20.42
N PRO A 253 -21.00 16.20 -21.58
CA PRO A 253 -22.05 15.45 -22.27
C PRO A 253 -21.61 14.07 -22.77
N ARG A 254 -20.30 13.78 -22.85
CA ARG A 254 -19.76 12.52 -23.37
C ARG A 254 -19.69 11.41 -22.33
N TYR A 255 -19.67 11.75 -21.04
CA TYR A 255 -19.56 10.76 -19.98
C TYR A 255 -20.73 10.77 -18.98
N ARG A 256 -21.57 11.80 -19.01
CA ARG A 256 -22.79 11.86 -18.19
C ARG A 256 -23.67 10.65 -18.47
N ASN A 257 -24.13 10.03 -17.39
CA ASN A 257 -24.94 8.82 -17.38
C ASN A 257 -24.31 7.62 -18.10
N CYS A 258 -23.00 7.64 -18.39
CA CYS A 258 -22.32 6.45 -18.86
C CYS A 258 -22.37 5.39 -17.76
N ARG A 259 -22.92 4.23 -18.11
CA ARG A 259 -22.82 3.02 -17.31
C ARG A 259 -21.38 2.55 -17.37
N ILE A 260 -20.76 2.34 -16.21
CA ILE A 260 -19.36 1.95 -16.12
C ILE A 260 -19.17 0.67 -15.33
N ALA A 261 -18.16 -0.09 -15.73
CA ALA A 261 -17.54 -1.10 -14.88
C ALA A 261 -16.22 -0.55 -14.32
N VAL A 262 -15.98 -0.73 -13.03
CA VAL A 262 -14.70 -0.39 -12.39
C VAL A 262 -13.96 -1.68 -12.06
N SER A 263 -12.78 -1.89 -12.64
CA SER A 263 -11.89 -3.01 -12.32
C SER A 263 -10.59 -2.47 -11.71
N ALA A 264 -10.41 -2.68 -10.41
CA ALA A 264 -9.29 -2.08 -9.68
C ALA A 264 -8.86 -2.91 -8.46
N ASP A 265 -7.78 -2.48 -7.81
CA ASP A 265 -7.57 -2.84 -6.40
C ASP A 265 -8.58 -2.10 -5.51
N GLY A 266 -8.71 -2.53 -4.25
CA GLY A 266 -9.62 -1.91 -3.30
C GLY A 266 -9.21 -0.46 -3.00
N THR A 267 -7.92 -0.16 -3.03
CA THR A 267 -7.40 1.18 -2.71
C THR A 267 -7.88 2.25 -3.68
N LEU A 268 -7.71 2.04 -4.99
CA LEU A 268 -8.14 2.99 -6.01
C LEU A 268 -9.64 2.88 -6.30
N GLY A 269 -10.15 1.65 -6.45
CA GLY A 269 -11.52 1.47 -6.89
C GLY A 269 -12.54 2.04 -5.90
N ILE A 270 -12.36 1.83 -4.58
CA ILE A 270 -13.24 2.42 -3.55
C ILE A 270 -13.14 3.94 -3.56
N GLY A 271 -11.93 4.50 -3.65
CA GLY A 271 -11.73 5.95 -3.71
C GLY A 271 -12.37 6.61 -4.92
N LEU A 272 -12.45 5.89 -6.04
CA LEU A 272 -13.02 6.39 -7.29
C LEU A 272 -14.55 6.41 -7.32
N VAL A 273 -15.26 5.53 -6.59
CA VAL A 273 -16.72 5.36 -6.71
C VAL A 273 -17.46 6.68 -6.59
N ARG A 274 -17.20 7.45 -5.53
CA ARG A 274 -17.86 8.73 -5.28
C ARG A 274 -17.56 9.77 -6.35
N MET A 275 -16.29 9.89 -6.75
CA MET A 275 -15.89 10.84 -7.78
C MET A 275 -16.57 10.52 -9.11
N LEU A 276 -16.57 9.25 -9.51
CA LEU A 276 -17.21 8.79 -10.74
C LEU A 276 -18.72 9.06 -10.71
N PHE A 277 -19.38 8.82 -9.59
CA PHE A 277 -20.82 8.98 -9.46
C PHE A 277 -21.26 10.44 -9.23
N GLU A 278 -20.80 11.11 -8.17
CA GLU A 278 -21.29 12.45 -7.79
C GLU A 278 -20.66 13.56 -8.64
N GLU A 279 -19.38 13.44 -9.01
CA GLU A 279 -18.64 14.53 -9.67
C GLU A 279 -18.66 14.41 -11.19
N LEU A 280 -18.60 13.18 -11.70
CA LEU A 280 -18.63 12.89 -13.14
C LEU A 280 -20.00 12.40 -13.64
N GLU A 281 -20.98 12.19 -12.74
CA GLU A 281 -22.34 11.74 -13.09
C GLU A 281 -22.33 10.46 -13.94
N MET A 282 -21.34 9.57 -13.75
CA MET A 282 -21.33 8.22 -14.32
C MET A 282 -22.13 7.27 -13.42
N ILE A 283 -22.58 6.14 -13.96
CA ILE A 283 -23.37 5.15 -13.23
C ILE A 283 -22.51 3.89 -13.03
N PRO A 284 -21.93 3.67 -11.84
CA PRO A 284 -21.21 2.43 -11.56
C PRO A 284 -22.20 1.27 -11.50
N GLU A 285 -22.23 0.43 -12.53
CA GLU A 285 -23.08 -0.77 -12.61
C GLU A 285 -22.38 -1.98 -11.97
N VAL A 286 -21.07 -2.08 -12.19
CA VAL A 286 -20.25 -3.21 -11.72
C VAL A 286 -18.94 -2.72 -11.11
N LEU A 287 -18.61 -3.27 -9.95
CA LEU A 287 -17.33 -3.06 -9.26
C LEU A 287 -16.62 -4.40 -9.10
N LEU A 288 -15.43 -4.53 -9.69
CA LEU A 288 -14.60 -5.73 -9.68
C LEU A 288 -13.30 -5.41 -8.93
N PHE A 289 -13.16 -5.98 -7.74
CA PHE A 289 -12.00 -5.78 -6.88
C PHE A 289 -11.11 -7.02 -6.83
N ARG A 290 -9.79 -6.79 -6.96
CA ARG A 290 -8.77 -7.85 -6.88
C ARG A 290 -8.51 -8.35 -5.46
N SER A 291 -8.81 -7.52 -4.46
CA SER A 291 -8.68 -7.87 -3.03
C SER A 291 -10.06 -8.06 -2.39
N ALA A 292 -10.08 -8.58 -1.17
CA ALA A 292 -11.31 -8.91 -0.45
C ALA A 292 -11.21 -8.61 1.05
N MET A 293 -10.47 -7.56 1.43
CA MET A 293 -10.24 -7.26 2.85
C MET A 293 -11.53 -6.89 3.57
N PRO A 294 -11.80 -7.42 4.78
CA PRO A 294 -13.00 -7.06 5.53
C PRO A 294 -13.15 -5.56 5.78
N ASP A 295 -12.05 -4.87 6.12
CA ASP A 295 -12.06 -3.42 6.32
C ASP A 295 -12.45 -2.67 5.03
N SER A 296 -11.96 -3.10 3.86
CA SER A 296 -12.30 -2.45 2.58
C SER A 296 -13.75 -2.69 2.16
N ARG A 297 -14.28 -3.89 2.41
CA ARG A 297 -15.70 -4.20 2.20
C ARG A 297 -16.59 -3.26 3.02
N ALA A 298 -16.28 -3.09 4.32
CA ALA A 298 -17.06 -2.21 5.19
C ALA A 298 -16.97 -0.73 4.79
N ILE A 299 -15.85 -0.27 4.23
CA ILE A 299 -15.76 1.09 3.66
C ILE A 299 -16.63 1.19 2.41
N LEU A 300 -16.52 0.25 1.48
CA LEU A 300 -17.31 0.25 0.26
C LEU A 300 -18.82 0.21 0.56
N GLU A 301 -19.27 -0.68 1.44
CA GLU A 301 -20.69 -0.80 1.82
C GLU A 301 -21.24 0.55 2.32
N ARG A 302 -20.51 1.21 3.23
CA ARG A 302 -20.89 2.55 3.71
C ARG A 302 -20.89 3.60 2.61
N GLU A 303 -19.94 3.55 1.67
CA GLU A 303 -19.95 4.46 0.52
C GLU A 303 -21.17 4.23 -0.36
N LEU A 304 -21.46 2.99 -0.74
CA LEU A 304 -22.60 2.64 -1.58
C LEU A 304 -23.93 3.03 -0.91
N ASP A 305 -24.09 2.74 0.38
CA ASP A 305 -25.26 3.13 1.16
C ASP A 305 -25.44 4.65 1.20
N SER A 306 -24.35 5.39 1.45
CA SER A 306 -24.40 6.86 1.49
C SER A 306 -24.73 7.51 0.15
N LEU A 307 -24.42 6.82 -0.95
CA LEU A 307 -24.67 7.26 -2.32
C LEU A 307 -26.01 6.76 -2.87
N GLY A 308 -26.69 5.84 -2.17
CA GLY A 308 -27.89 5.18 -2.66
C GLY A 308 -27.62 4.28 -3.88
N LEU A 309 -26.43 3.71 -3.96
CA LEU A 309 -25.99 2.87 -5.08
C LEU A 309 -26.11 1.38 -4.73
N ALA A 310 -26.51 0.58 -5.72
CA ALA A 310 -26.57 -0.88 -5.59
C ALA A 310 -25.93 -1.61 -6.80
N PRO A 311 -24.63 -1.37 -7.09
CA PRO A 311 -23.92 -2.05 -8.17
C PRO A 311 -23.74 -3.54 -7.88
N ARG A 312 -23.48 -4.32 -8.92
CA ARG A 312 -22.96 -5.68 -8.77
C ARG A 312 -21.51 -5.60 -8.33
N VAL A 313 -21.18 -6.18 -7.17
CA VAL A 313 -19.81 -6.16 -6.63
C VAL A 313 -19.23 -7.55 -6.60
N ALA A 314 -17.99 -7.71 -7.10
CA ALA A 314 -17.19 -8.90 -6.93
C ALA A 314 -15.87 -8.55 -6.25
N PHE A 315 -15.47 -9.36 -5.27
CA PHE A 315 -14.18 -9.27 -4.59
C PHE A 315 -13.34 -10.51 -4.89
N SER A 316 -12.02 -10.40 -4.75
CA SER A 316 -11.08 -11.46 -5.15
C SER A 316 -11.30 -11.94 -6.58
N ALA A 317 -11.72 -11.04 -7.47
CA ALA A 317 -11.94 -11.36 -8.87
C ALA A 317 -10.59 -11.58 -9.56
N ASP A 318 -10.37 -12.78 -10.09
CA ASP A 318 -9.18 -13.08 -10.89
C ASP A 318 -9.30 -12.51 -12.32
N GLY A 319 -8.20 -12.51 -13.07
CA GLY A 319 -8.17 -11.94 -14.42
C GLY A 319 -9.12 -12.63 -15.41
N TYR A 320 -9.39 -13.92 -15.23
CA TYR A 320 -10.32 -14.67 -16.08
C TYR A 320 -11.77 -14.28 -15.76
N GLN A 321 -12.13 -14.25 -14.48
CA GLN A 321 -13.45 -13.81 -14.02
C GLN A 321 -13.74 -12.37 -14.43
N ILE A 322 -12.76 -11.47 -14.29
CA ILE A 322 -12.87 -10.08 -14.76
C ILE A 322 -13.13 -10.07 -16.27
N LYS A 323 -12.34 -10.80 -17.05
CA LYS A 323 -12.51 -10.87 -18.50
C LYS A 323 -13.90 -11.37 -18.90
N GLN A 324 -14.33 -12.51 -18.39
CA GLN A 324 -15.67 -13.06 -18.69
C GLN A 324 -16.77 -12.09 -18.31
N THR A 325 -16.65 -11.47 -17.13
CA THR A 325 -17.63 -10.49 -16.67
C THR A 325 -17.69 -9.31 -17.62
N LEU A 326 -16.55 -8.75 -18.03
CA LEU A 326 -16.51 -7.62 -18.96
C LEU A 326 -17.00 -7.96 -20.39
N GLU A 327 -16.79 -9.19 -20.87
CA GLU A 327 -17.31 -9.66 -22.16
C GLU A 327 -18.84 -9.74 -22.19
N GLU A 328 -19.46 -10.07 -21.06
CA GLU A 328 -20.92 -10.20 -20.92
C GLU A 328 -21.62 -8.89 -20.52
N LEU A 329 -20.86 -7.87 -20.10
CA LEU A 329 -21.41 -6.63 -19.59
C LEU A 329 -21.78 -5.63 -20.69
N ASP A 330 -23.00 -5.13 -20.60
CA ASP A 330 -23.47 -3.99 -21.39
C ASP A 330 -23.20 -2.68 -20.63
N VAL A 331 -21.96 -2.21 -20.67
CA VAL A 331 -21.51 -0.93 -20.09
C VAL A 331 -20.89 -0.04 -21.17
N ASP A 332 -20.98 1.27 -20.98
CA ASP A 332 -20.47 2.27 -21.95
C ASP A 332 -18.95 2.46 -21.84
N ALA A 333 -18.37 2.22 -20.65
CA ALA A 333 -16.93 2.30 -20.44
C ALA A 333 -16.44 1.39 -19.30
N VAL A 334 -15.16 1.02 -19.38
CA VAL A 334 -14.45 0.29 -18.31
C VAL A 334 -13.36 1.20 -17.74
N ILE A 335 -13.41 1.43 -16.43
CA ILE A 335 -12.35 2.10 -15.67
C ILE A 335 -11.48 1.01 -15.07
N GLY A 336 -10.30 0.78 -15.66
CA GLY A 336 -9.40 -0.27 -15.19
C GLY A 336 -7.94 -0.05 -15.60
N SER A 337 -7.16 -1.11 -15.50
CA SER A 337 -5.75 -1.11 -15.88
C SER A 337 -5.57 -1.42 -17.37
N ALA A 338 -4.33 -1.60 -17.81
CA ALA A 338 -4.05 -2.02 -19.19
C ALA A 338 -4.52 -3.45 -19.52
N TRP A 339 -4.80 -4.27 -18.50
CA TRP A 339 -5.20 -5.66 -18.67
C TRP A 339 -6.62 -5.81 -19.20
N GLU A 340 -7.54 -4.97 -18.72
CA GLU A 340 -8.96 -4.97 -19.12
C GLU A 340 -9.18 -4.58 -20.59
N LYS A 341 -8.13 -4.20 -21.32
CA LYS A 341 -8.15 -3.98 -22.76
C LYS A 341 -8.21 -5.29 -23.58
N TYR A 342 -7.76 -6.41 -23.03
CA TYR A 342 -7.53 -7.69 -23.75
C TYR A 342 -8.52 -8.79 -23.35
#